data_AF-A0A935LBY9-F1
#
_entry.id   AF-A0A935LBY9-F1
#
_cell.length_a   1.000
_cell.length_b   1.000
_cell.length_c   1.000
_cell.angle_alpha   90.00
_cell.angle_beta   90.00
_cell.angle_gamma   90.00
#
_symmetry.space_group_name_H-M   'P 1'
#
loop_
_entity.id
_entity.type
_entity.pdbx_description
1 polymer ?
#
loop_
_entity_poly.entity_id
_entity_poly.type
_entity_poly.pdbx_seq_one_letter_code
_entity_poly.pdbx_strand_id
1 'polypeptide(L)'
;MNPRSVSLLAALALAACGREVPPKPVDPATKVEQAARNMGEAARQGDVGQVGEAMKQMGAALSSSVHVDPVGFRALKELLPESIAGLKRTSAEGTRTSVVGISSSKAQATYEDGKGGRIALEIIDVGSLSGVTAMAFAWVNVEIDKEGDAGYERTTMVGGRKAYERYDTGTRIGELDVLVAGRFVVGAKATGVDMKVFKEAVMALDLDKLEALKLKGLPPAPAPFAPAPAK
;
A
#
# COMPACT_ATOMS: atom_id res chain seq x y z
N MET A 1 -9.84 -14.17 81.81
CA MET A 1 -10.53 -15.47 81.96
C MET A 1 -11.20 -15.76 80.63
N ASN A 2 -10.69 -16.72 79.85
CA ASN A 2 -11.35 -17.23 78.64
C ASN A 2 -12.62 -18.02 79.01
N PRO A 3 -13.64 -18.09 78.13
CA PRO A 3 -13.74 -19.27 77.25
C PRO A 3 -14.28 -18.94 75.81
N ARG A 4 -13.67 -19.51 74.76
CA ARG A 4 -14.08 -20.68 73.94
C ARG A 4 -15.06 -20.39 72.78
N SER A 5 -14.48 -20.43 71.57
CA SER A 5 -14.89 -21.10 70.32
C SER A 5 -16.36 -21.24 69.93
N VAL A 6 -16.71 -20.82 68.69
CA VAL A 6 -17.32 -21.67 67.64
C VAL A 6 -16.92 -21.12 66.26
N SER A 7 -16.31 -21.97 65.44
CA SER A 7 -16.09 -21.75 64.00
C SER A 7 -17.41 -21.88 63.23
N LEU A 8 -17.67 -20.98 62.28
CA LEU A 8 -18.58 -21.27 61.18
C LEU A 8 -17.95 -20.78 59.86
N LEU A 9 -17.62 -21.75 59.01
CA LEU A 9 -17.27 -21.56 57.60
C LEU A 9 -18.47 -20.94 56.88
N ALA A 10 -18.26 -19.84 56.16
CA ALA A 10 -19.15 -19.42 55.08
C ALA A 10 -18.28 -18.90 53.92
N ALA A 11 -18.16 -19.75 52.89
CA ALA A 11 -17.62 -19.38 51.60
C ALA A 11 -18.64 -18.50 50.85
N LEU A 12 -18.23 -17.35 50.30
CA LEU A 12 -18.95 -16.75 49.18
C LEU A 12 -18.09 -15.77 48.36
N ALA A 13 -17.93 -16.15 47.09
CA ALA A 13 -17.75 -15.35 45.87
C ALA A 13 -16.53 -14.40 45.73
N LEU A 14 -15.60 -14.84 44.87
CA LEU A 14 -14.68 -13.98 44.13
C LEU A 14 -15.45 -13.07 43.16
N ALA A 15 -15.19 -11.75 43.23
CA ALA A 15 -15.41 -10.83 42.13
C ALA A 15 -14.05 -10.20 41.78
N ALA A 16 -13.28 -10.88 40.94
CA ALA A 16 -12.07 -10.34 40.34
C ALA A 16 -12.46 -9.63 39.02
N CYS A 17 -12.50 -8.29 39.03
CA CYS A 17 -12.59 -7.49 37.81
C CYS A 17 -11.28 -7.63 37.02
N GLY A 18 -11.25 -8.50 36.02
CA GLY A 18 -10.20 -8.53 35.00
C GLY A 18 -10.37 -7.35 34.04
N ARG A 19 -9.39 -6.43 34.03
CA ARG A 19 -9.20 -5.49 32.92
C ARG A 19 -8.78 -6.30 31.68
N GLU A 20 -9.64 -6.36 30.66
CA GLU A 20 -9.24 -6.83 29.33
C GLU A 20 -8.25 -5.82 28.73
N VAL A 21 -7.02 -6.26 28.55
CA VAL A 21 -6.05 -5.59 27.70
C VAL A 21 -6.48 -5.85 26.25
N PRO A 22 -6.77 -4.82 25.43
CA PRO A 22 -7.15 -5.03 24.05
C PRO A 22 -6.00 -5.74 23.30
N PRO A 23 -6.30 -6.76 22.47
CA PRO A 23 -5.26 -7.47 21.73
C PRO A 23 -4.51 -6.49 20.81
N LYS A 24 -3.18 -6.56 20.84
CA LYS A 24 -2.32 -5.76 19.95
C LYS A 24 -2.70 -6.04 18.50
N PRO A 25 -2.68 -5.02 17.61
CA PRO A 25 -2.89 -5.24 16.18
C PRO A 25 -1.88 -6.25 15.66
N VAL A 26 -2.39 -7.37 15.13
CA VAL A 26 -1.56 -8.42 14.51
C VAL A 26 -1.18 -7.97 13.12
N ASP A 27 0.13 -7.87 12.87
CA ASP A 27 0.71 -7.50 11.58
C ASP A 27 0.23 -8.49 10.49
N PRO A 28 -0.27 -8.02 9.32
CA PRO A 28 -0.59 -8.86 8.18
C PRO A 28 0.52 -9.86 7.81
N ALA A 29 1.80 -9.48 7.98
CA ALA A 29 2.95 -10.35 7.74
C ALA A 29 2.96 -11.57 8.68
N THR A 30 2.64 -11.39 9.97
CA THR A 30 2.53 -12.51 10.93
C THR A 30 1.40 -13.48 10.60
N LYS A 31 0.29 -13.01 10.04
CA LYS A 31 -0.81 -13.90 9.60
C LYS A 31 -0.42 -14.73 8.38
N VAL A 32 0.30 -14.13 7.44
CA VAL A 32 0.81 -14.83 6.25
C VAL A 32 1.86 -15.87 6.65
N GLU A 33 2.76 -15.53 7.58
CA GLU A 33 3.79 -16.46 8.06
C GLU A 33 3.20 -17.64 8.84
N GLN A 34 2.20 -17.40 9.70
CA GLN A 34 1.48 -18.48 10.38
C GLN A 34 0.71 -19.38 9.41
N ALA A 35 0.04 -18.80 8.40
CA ALA A 35 -0.66 -19.58 7.39
C ALA A 35 0.31 -20.45 6.57
N ALA A 36 1.49 -19.93 6.22
CA ALA A 36 2.53 -20.67 5.51
C ALA A 36 3.10 -21.84 6.33
N ARG A 37 3.31 -21.64 7.64
CA ARG A 37 3.75 -22.70 8.57
C ARG A 37 2.71 -23.81 8.70
N ASN A 38 1.45 -23.45 8.93
CA ASN A 38 0.36 -24.41 9.06
C ASN A 38 0.14 -25.22 7.78
N MET A 39 0.32 -24.61 6.60
CA MET A 39 0.28 -25.31 5.32
C MET A 39 1.45 -26.30 5.14
N GLY A 40 2.66 -25.93 5.57
CA GLY A 40 3.84 -26.80 5.52
C GLY A 40 3.73 -28.02 6.43
N GLU A 41 3.00 -27.90 7.55
CA GLU A 41 2.69 -29.01 8.45
C GLU A 41 1.56 -29.90 7.90
N ALA A 42 0.47 -29.31 7.39
CA ALA A 42 -0.63 -30.06 6.79
C ALA A 42 -0.21 -30.84 5.54
N ALA A 43 0.66 -30.26 4.70
CA ALA A 43 1.22 -30.93 3.51
C ALA A 43 2.12 -32.11 3.88
N ARG A 44 2.90 -32.01 4.97
CA ARG A 44 3.71 -33.12 5.50
C ARG A 44 2.87 -34.26 6.05
N GLN A 45 1.68 -33.97 6.55
CA GLN A 45 0.76 -34.97 7.11
C GLN A 45 -0.16 -35.60 6.07
N GLY A 46 -0.09 -35.17 4.80
CA GLY A 46 -0.94 -35.70 3.72
C GLY A 46 -2.42 -35.37 3.89
N ASP A 47 -2.76 -34.41 4.74
CA ASP A 47 -4.14 -33.98 4.98
C ASP A 47 -4.59 -33.02 3.87
N VAL A 48 -5.03 -33.61 2.76
CA VAL A 48 -5.49 -32.89 1.57
C VAL A 48 -6.67 -31.94 1.90
N GLY A 49 -7.47 -32.26 2.92
CA GLY A 49 -8.58 -31.43 3.39
C GLY A 49 -8.10 -30.15 4.08
N GLN A 50 -7.16 -30.26 5.02
CA GLN A 50 -6.55 -29.10 5.68
C GLN A 50 -5.69 -28.27 4.71
N VAL A 51 -4.99 -28.91 3.78
CA VAL A 51 -4.27 -28.19 2.70
C VAL A 51 -5.24 -27.42 1.82
N GLY A 52 -6.38 -28.01 1.45
CA GLY A 52 -7.43 -27.34 0.67
C GLY A 52 -8.06 -26.14 1.40
N GLU A 53 -8.35 -26.29 2.69
CA GLU A 53 -8.92 -25.19 3.49
C GLU A 53 -7.87 -24.09 3.77
N ALA A 54 -6.61 -24.44 4.02
CA ALA A 54 -5.52 -23.48 4.15
C ALA A 54 -5.29 -22.70 2.85
N MET A 55 -5.35 -23.37 1.69
CA MET A 55 -5.29 -22.72 0.38
C MET A 55 -6.50 -21.82 0.11
N LYS A 56 -7.70 -22.22 0.55
CA LYS A 56 -8.91 -21.40 0.45
C LYS A 56 -8.85 -20.18 1.38
N GLN A 57 -8.34 -20.33 2.59
CA GLN A 57 -8.14 -19.20 3.51
C GLN A 57 -7.03 -18.27 3.05
N MET A 58 -5.95 -18.80 2.47
CA MET A 58 -4.92 -18.00 1.82
C MET A 58 -5.48 -17.28 0.59
N GLY A 59 -6.26 -17.97 -0.24
CA GLY A 59 -6.99 -17.38 -1.37
C GLY A 59 -7.96 -16.29 -0.93
N ALA A 60 -8.71 -16.50 0.16
CA ALA A 60 -9.60 -15.51 0.75
C ALA A 60 -8.85 -14.36 1.44
N ALA A 61 -7.67 -14.59 2.01
CA ALA A 61 -6.82 -13.55 2.57
C ALA A 61 -6.17 -12.71 1.46
N LEU A 62 -5.81 -13.32 0.34
CA LEU A 62 -5.33 -12.64 -0.87
C LEU A 62 -6.47 -11.92 -1.61
N SER A 63 -7.67 -12.50 -1.65
CA SER A 63 -8.89 -11.94 -2.24
C SER A 63 -9.70 -11.05 -1.30
N SER A 64 -9.31 -10.93 -0.03
CA SER A 64 -9.95 -10.00 0.93
C SER A 64 -9.62 -8.54 0.60
N SER A 65 -8.67 -8.35 -0.31
CA SER A 65 -8.48 -7.12 -1.04
C SER A 65 -9.69 -6.85 -1.92
N VAL A 66 -10.46 -5.81 -1.59
CA VAL A 66 -11.54 -5.33 -2.46
C VAL A 66 -10.97 -5.16 -3.86
N HIS A 67 -11.50 -5.91 -4.84
CA HIS A 67 -11.11 -5.71 -6.23
C HIS A 67 -11.56 -4.31 -6.63
N VAL A 68 -10.61 -3.47 -7.03
CA VAL A 68 -10.88 -2.12 -7.48
C VAL A 68 -10.48 -2.02 -8.94
N ASP A 69 -11.44 -1.70 -9.81
CA ASP A 69 -11.12 -1.50 -11.21
C ASP A 69 -10.29 -0.22 -11.38
N PRO A 70 -9.10 -0.27 -12.00
CA PRO A 70 -8.27 0.92 -12.17
C PRO A 70 -8.98 2.03 -12.94
N VAL A 71 -8.75 3.27 -12.50
CA VAL A 71 -9.10 4.49 -13.22
C VAL A 71 -8.47 4.44 -14.61
N GLY A 72 -9.30 4.60 -15.64
CA GLY A 72 -8.83 4.55 -17.03
C GLY A 72 -7.73 5.57 -17.32
N PHE A 73 -6.71 5.17 -18.07
CA PHE A 73 -5.50 5.97 -18.32
C PHE A 73 -5.79 7.34 -18.93
N ARG A 74 -6.92 7.50 -19.64
CA ARG A 74 -7.35 8.79 -20.20
C ARG A 74 -7.55 9.84 -19.11
N ALA A 75 -8.22 9.47 -18.02
CA ALA A 75 -8.42 10.34 -16.86
C ALA A 75 -7.10 10.57 -16.10
N LEU A 76 -6.22 9.56 -16.03
CA LEU A 76 -4.90 9.74 -15.42
C LEU A 76 -4.00 10.68 -16.25
N LYS A 77 -4.09 10.62 -17.58
CA LYS A 77 -3.34 11.50 -18.50
C LYS A 77 -3.74 12.97 -18.36
N GLU A 78 -4.99 13.27 -18.00
CA GLU A 78 -5.45 14.64 -17.73
C GLU A 78 -4.76 15.28 -16.52
N LEU A 79 -4.19 14.47 -15.62
CA LEU A 79 -3.42 14.94 -14.47
C LEU A 79 -1.95 15.26 -14.82
N LEU A 80 -1.50 14.93 -16.02
CA LEU A 80 -0.16 15.25 -16.50
C LEU A 80 -0.16 16.68 -17.04
N PRO A 81 0.57 17.62 -16.42
CA PRO A 81 0.62 19.01 -16.90
C PRO A 81 1.40 19.14 -18.22
N GLU A 82 1.29 20.29 -18.88
CA GLU A 82 2.06 20.59 -20.09
C GLU A 82 3.55 20.90 -19.80
N SER A 83 3.86 21.27 -18.56
CA SER A 83 5.22 21.55 -18.10
C SER A 83 5.37 21.26 -16.62
N ILE A 84 6.58 20.84 -16.20
CA ILE A 84 6.96 20.66 -14.79
C ILE A 84 8.33 21.27 -14.56
N ALA A 85 8.49 22.07 -13.50
CA ALA A 85 9.76 22.69 -13.11
C ALA A 85 10.54 23.35 -14.27
N GLY A 86 9.83 23.95 -15.24
CA GLY A 86 10.40 24.59 -16.43
C GLY A 86 10.70 23.65 -17.61
N LEU A 87 10.57 22.33 -17.46
CA LEU A 87 10.67 21.36 -18.55
C LEU A 87 9.34 21.27 -19.30
N LYS A 88 9.39 21.24 -20.64
CA LYS A 88 8.20 21.07 -21.48
C LYS A 88 7.89 19.61 -21.69
N ARG A 89 6.61 19.24 -21.67
CA ARG A 89 6.16 17.89 -22.01
C ARG A 89 6.40 17.61 -23.50
N THR A 90 7.12 16.55 -23.81
CA THR A 90 7.43 16.10 -25.16
C THR A 90 6.59 14.91 -25.60
N SER A 91 6.13 14.09 -24.65
CA SER A 91 5.22 12.97 -24.93
C SER A 91 4.23 12.74 -23.79
N ALA A 92 3.08 12.14 -24.12
CA ALA A 92 2.08 11.71 -23.15
C ALA A 92 1.36 10.44 -23.66
N GLU A 93 1.55 9.34 -22.96
CA GLU A 93 1.07 8.02 -23.32
C GLU A 93 0.23 7.42 -22.19
N GLY A 94 -0.53 6.37 -22.49
CA GLY A 94 -1.25 5.66 -21.47
C GLY A 94 -1.60 4.25 -21.91
N THR A 95 -1.60 3.35 -20.94
CA THR A 95 -1.74 1.91 -21.13
C THR A 95 -2.65 1.33 -20.06
N ARG A 96 -3.44 0.33 -20.42
CA ARG A 96 -4.13 -0.54 -19.47
C ARG A 96 -3.61 -1.96 -19.66
N THR A 97 -3.26 -2.61 -18.57
CA THR A 97 -2.75 -3.98 -18.58
C THR A 97 -3.61 -4.82 -17.65
N SER A 98 -4.00 -6.01 -18.11
CA SER A 98 -4.73 -6.98 -17.30
C SER A 98 -4.10 -8.36 -17.50
N VAL A 99 -3.57 -8.94 -16.43
CA VAL A 99 -2.94 -10.26 -16.41
C VAL A 99 -3.48 -11.02 -15.21
N VAL A 100 -4.17 -12.13 -15.45
CA VAL A 100 -4.62 -13.11 -14.43
C VAL A 100 -5.12 -12.44 -13.13
N GLY A 101 -6.25 -11.72 -13.21
CA GLY A 101 -6.89 -11.09 -12.05
C GLY A 101 -6.21 -9.81 -11.51
N ILE A 102 -5.03 -9.45 -12.04
CA ILE A 102 -4.35 -8.18 -11.75
C ILE A 102 -4.63 -7.23 -12.91
N SER A 103 -5.20 -6.07 -12.61
CA SER A 103 -5.38 -5.00 -13.58
C SER A 103 -4.66 -3.74 -13.10
N SER A 104 -4.01 -3.05 -14.01
CA SER A 104 -3.42 -1.75 -13.77
C SER A 104 -3.68 -0.81 -14.93
N SER A 105 -3.68 0.49 -14.63
CA SER A 105 -3.82 1.56 -15.61
C SER A 105 -2.72 2.57 -15.35
N LYS A 106 -2.03 2.98 -16.42
CA LYS A 106 -0.87 3.87 -16.33
C LYS A 106 -1.01 5.01 -17.32
N ALA A 107 -0.68 6.22 -16.87
CA ALA A 107 -0.40 7.36 -17.71
C ALA A 107 1.07 7.76 -17.53
N GLN A 108 1.76 8.07 -18.62
CA GLN A 108 3.17 8.46 -18.59
C GLN A 108 3.40 9.71 -19.44
N ALA A 109 4.30 10.58 -19.01
CA ALA A 109 4.77 11.71 -19.81
C ALA A 109 6.29 11.87 -19.69
N THR A 110 6.92 12.29 -20.79
CA THR A 110 8.32 12.74 -20.79
C THR A 110 8.36 14.27 -20.85
N TYR A 111 9.24 14.86 -20.07
CA TYR A 111 9.49 16.30 -20.01
C TYR A 111 10.98 16.56 -20.23
N GLU A 112 11.30 17.55 -21.04
CA GLU A 112 12.68 17.88 -21.42
C GLU A 112 12.92 19.40 -21.41
N ASP A 113 14.14 19.81 -21.11
CA ASP A 113 14.59 21.21 -21.15
C ASP A 113 15.29 21.60 -22.47
N GLY A 114 15.50 20.63 -23.37
CA GLY A 114 16.25 20.80 -24.62
C GLY A 114 17.77 20.97 -24.45
N LYS A 115 18.29 20.83 -23.22
CA LYS A 115 19.70 21.01 -22.84
C LYS A 115 20.32 19.75 -22.21
N GLY A 116 19.56 18.65 -22.17
CA GLY A 116 20.00 17.35 -21.65
C GLY A 116 19.32 16.93 -20.35
N GLY A 117 18.50 17.80 -19.75
CA GLY A 117 17.65 17.47 -18.61
C GLY A 117 16.35 16.79 -19.06
N ARG A 118 16.05 15.64 -18.45
CA ARG A 118 14.84 14.85 -18.74
C ARG A 118 14.18 14.36 -17.46
N ILE A 119 12.85 14.42 -17.42
CA ILE A 119 12.03 13.77 -16.39
C ILE A 119 10.99 12.89 -17.06
N ALA A 120 10.97 11.61 -16.72
CA ALA A 120 9.87 10.70 -17.05
C ALA A 120 8.95 10.58 -15.83
N LEU A 121 7.69 10.95 -15.99
CA LEU A 121 6.68 10.95 -14.94
C LEU A 121 5.62 9.91 -15.26
N GLU A 122 5.21 9.13 -14.27
CA GLU A 122 4.14 8.15 -14.40
C GLU A 122 3.13 8.23 -13.25
N ILE A 123 1.88 7.97 -13.58
CA ILE A 123 0.79 7.78 -12.62
C ILE A 123 0.23 6.39 -12.88
N ILE A 124 0.35 5.51 -11.90
CA ILE A 124 -0.11 4.13 -11.96
C ILE A 124 -1.25 3.95 -10.96
N ASP A 125 -2.41 3.51 -11.45
CA ASP A 125 -3.46 2.94 -10.61
C ASP A 125 -3.35 1.42 -10.64
N VAL A 126 -3.03 0.82 -9.49
CA VAL A 126 -2.89 -0.62 -9.35
C VAL A 126 -4.16 -1.30 -8.80
N GLY A 127 -5.25 -0.54 -8.64
CA GLY A 127 -6.51 -0.98 -8.07
C GLY A 127 -6.41 -1.22 -6.56
N SER A 128 -5.66 -2.25 -6.17
CA SER A 128 -5.37 -2.60 -4.78
C SER A 128 -3.87 -2.88 -4.60
N LEU A 129 -3.27 -2.27 -3.58
CA LEU A 129 -1.89 -2.53 -3.18
C LEU A 129 -1.81 -3.78 -2.30
N SER A 130 -2.14 -4.94 -2.87
CA SER A 130 -2.16 -6.21 -2.16
C SER A 130 -1.54 -7.33 -2.99
N GLY A 131 -1.24 -8.46 -2.34
CA GLY A 131 -0.65 -9.62 -3.00
C GLY A 131 0.62 -9.27 -3.79
N VAL A 132 0.66 -9.66 -5.06
CA VAL A 132 1.79 -9.42 -5.98
C VAL A 132 2.09 -7.93 -6.16
N THR A 133 1.06 -7.08 -6.21
CA THR A 133 1.24 -5.63 -6.37
C THR A 133 1.96 -5.02 -5.17
N ALA A 134 1.67 -5.47 -3.94
CA ALA A 134 2.36 -4.99 -2.75
C ALA A 134 3.86 -5.32 -2.77
N MET A 135 4.25 -6.44 -3.38
CA MET A 135 5.66 -6.81 -3.55
C MET A 135 6.40 -5.88 -4.50
N ALA A 136 5.74 -5.41 -5.57
CA ALA A 136 6.33 -4.45 -6.52
C ALA A 136 6.66 -3.10 -5.88
N PHE A 137 5.97 -2.74 -4.80
CA PHE A 137 6.17 -1.49 -4.05
C PHE A 137 6.58 -1.78 -2.60
N ALA A 138 7.52 -2.71 -2.40
CA ALA A 138 7.97 -3.14 -1.07
C ALA A 138 8.45 -2.00 -0.16
N TRP A 139 8.95 -0.90 -0.76
CA TRP A 139 9.36 0.32 -0.04
C TRP A 139 8.25 0.91 0.84
N VAL A 140 6.97 0.65 0.52
CA VAL A 140 5.81 1.16 1.27
C VAL A 140 5.79 0.67 2.72
N ASN A 141 6.34 -0.52 3.02
CA ASN A 141 6.29 -1.12 4.36
C ASN A 141 7.63 -1.14 5.09
N VAL A 142 8.68 -0.57 4.50
CA VAL A 142 10.00 -0.49 5.12
C VAL A 142 10.36 0.96 5.43
N GLU A 143 11.34 1.11 6.30
CA GLU A 143 12.02 2.37 6.56
C GLU A 143 13.43 2.25 5.97
N ILE A 144 13.75 3.14 5.04
CA ILE A 144 15.07 3.22 4.41
C ILE A 144 15.61 4.62 4.74
N ASP A 145 16.84 4.66 5.22
CA ASP A 145 17.59 5.90 5.39
C ASP A 145 19.06 5.60 5.15
N LYS A 146 19.55 5.98 3.96
CA LYS A 146 20.94 5.80 3.53
C LYS A 146 21.40 7.08 2.87
N GLU A 147 22.57 7.56 3.29
CA GLU A 147 23.20 8.75 2.74
C GLU A 147 24.72 8.56 2.71
N GLY A 148 25.36 9.11 1.68
CA GLY A 148 26.81 9.16 1.56
C GLY A 148 27.24 10.16 0.47
N ASP A 149 28.53 10.21 0.19
CA ASP A 149 29.11 11.23 -0.71
C ASP A 149 28.53 11.19 -2.14
N ALA A 150 28.07 10.02 -2.59
CA ALA A 150 27.50 9.81 -3.92
C ALA A 150 25.98 10.09 -4.00
N GLY A 151 25.32 10.38 -2.87
CA GLY A 151 23.88 10.65 -2.82
C GLY A 151 23.16 9.90 -1.71
N TYR A 152 21.85 9.67 -1.90
CA TYR A 152 20.99 9.11 -0.87
C TYR A 152 19.91 8.18 -1.43
N GLU A 153 19.38 7.35 -0.55
CA GLU A 153 18.21 6.49 -0.74
C GLU A 153 17.41 6.49 0.56
N ARG A 154 16.12 6.83 0.50
CA ARG A 154 15.29 6.92 1.70
C ARG A 154 13.82 6.70 1.43
N THR A 155 13.11 6.28 2.46
CA THR A 155 11.66 6.46 2.56
C THR A 155 11.36 7.74 3.31
N THR A 156 10.45 8.57 2.80
CA THR A 156 10.15 9.88 3.36
C THR A 156 8.67 10.23 3.20
N MET A 157 8.31 11.48 3.49
CA MET A 157 6.97 12.03 3.29
C MET A 157 7.02 13.19 2.29
N VAL A 158 6.21 13.12 1.24
CA VAL A 158 6.01 14.21 0.26
C VAL A 158 4.56 14.63 0.30
N GLY A 159 4.29 15.89 0.67
CA GLY A 159 2.92 16.40 0.80
C GLY A 159 2.04 15.55 1.73
N GLY A 160 2.60 15.07 2.84
CA GLY A 160 1.90 14.20 3.81
C GLY A 160 1.71 12.75 3.37
N ARG A 161 2.34 12.32 2.26
CA ARG A 161 2.18 10.98 1.68
C ARG A 161 3.48 10.21 1.71
N LYS A 162 3.42 8.90 1.98
CA LYS A 162 4.62 8.06 2.03
C LYS A 162 5.27 8.01 0.65
N ALA A 163 6.57 8.16 0.62
CA ALA A 163 7.36 8.22 -0.60
C ALA A 163 8.66 7.42 -0.46
N TYR A 164 9.17 6.94 -1.59
CA TYR A 164 10.53 6.46 -1.74
C TYR A 164 11.30 7.45 -2.61
N GLU A 165 12.50 7.82 -2.20
CA GLU A 165 13.32 8.80 -2.88
C GLU A 165 14.77 8.35 -2.94
N ARG A 166 15.36 8.40 -4.13
CA ARG A 166 16.77 8.16 -4.37
C ARG A 166 17.34 9.24 -5.27
N TYR A 167 18.56 9.67 -5.00
CA TYR A 167 19.29 10.57 -5.88
C TYR A 167 20.77 10.26 -5.87
N ASP A 168 21.37 10.20 -7.06
CA ASP A 168 22.82 10.05 -7.27
C ASP A 168 23.41 11.38 -7.77
N THR A 169 24.33 11.96 -7.01
CA THR A 169 24.88 13.28 -7.28
C THR A 169 25.84 13.29 -8.46
N GLY A 170 26.62 12.23 -8.64
CA GLY A 170 27.61 12.13 -9.71
C GLY A 170 26.98 11.97 -11.10
N THR A 171 25.95 11.13 -11.20
CA THR A 171 25.24 10.84 -12.45
C THR A 171 24.02 11.74 -12.67
N ARG A 172 23.56 12.47 -11.64
CA ARG A 172 22.33 13.28 -11.66
C ARG A 172 21.11 12.45 -12.08
N ILE A 173 21.01 11.26 -11.51
CA ILE A 173 19.89 10.34 -11.68
C ILE A 173 19.07 10.36 -10.40
N GLY A 174 17.78 10.65 -10.54
CA GLY A 174 16.83 10.70 -9.43
C GLY A 174 15.65 9.78 -9.65
N GLU A 175 15.14 9.19 -8.57
CA GLU A 175 13.91 8.39 -8.53
C GLU A 175 13.06 8.83 -7.34
N LEU A 176 11.77 9.04 -7.56
CA LEU A 176 10.81 9.44 -6.55
C LEU A 176 9.49 8.75 -6.85
N ASP A 177 9.04 7.91 -5.92
CA ASP A 177 7.72 7.30 -5.94
C ASP A 177 6.91 7.83 -4.76
N VAL A 178 5.69 8.27 -5.01
CA VAL A 178 4.76 8.76 -3.98
C VAL A 178 3.50 7.89 -3.98
N LEU A 179 3.14 7.36 -2.81
CA LEU A 179 1.92 6.58 -2.64
C LEU A 179 0.75 7.51 -2.27
N VAL A 180 -0.22 7.61 -3.17
CA VAL A 180 -1.42 8.42 -3.00
C VAL A 180 -2.61 7.52 -2.70
N ALA A 181 -3.30 7.80 -1.58
CA ALA A 181 -4.50 7.08 -1.14
C ALA A 181 -4.35 5.54 -1.03
N GLY A 182 -3.12 5.04 -0.81
CA GLY A 182 -2.85 3.60 -0.69
C GLY A 182 -3.08 2.80 -1.99
N ARG A 183 -3.18 3.49 -3.14
CA ARG A 183 -3.65 2.90 -4.39
C ARG A 183 -2.93 3.42 -5.63
N PHE A 184 -2.67 4.72 -5.69
CA PHE A 184 -2.00 5.31 -6.84
C PHE A 184 -0.53 5.50 -6.53
N VAL A 185 0.33 5.11 -7.46
CA VAL A 185 1.77 5.38 -7.38
C VAL A 185 2.11 6.44 -8.41
N VAL A 186 2.67 7.55 -7.93
CA VAL A 186 3.17 8.63 -8.76
C VAL A 186 4.70 8.51 -8.77
N GLY A 187 5.24 8.07 -9.90
CA GLY A 187 6.66 7.88 -10.10
C GLY A 187 7.28 8.99 -10.93
N ALA A 188 8.51 9.39 -10.61
CA ALA A 188 9.31 10.30 -11.41
C ALA A 188 10.75 9.81 -11.48
N LYS A 189 11.30 9.77 -12.70
CA LYS A 189 12.70 9.45 -12.97
C LYS A 189 13.36 10.61 -13.67
N ALA A 190 14.38 11.16 -13.04
CA ALA A 190 15.17 12.28 -13.56
C ALA A 190 16.51 11.80 -14.12
N THR A 191 16.96 12.44 -15.20
CA THR A 191 18.30 12.26 -15.75
C THR A 191 18.84 13.63 -16.17
N GLY A 192 20.02 13.99 -15.67
CA GLY A 192 20.66 15.26 -15.99
C GLY A 192 19.96 16.48 -15.37
N VAL A 193 19.12 16.27 -14.35
CA VAL A 193 18.33 17.32 -13.67
C VAL A 193 18.80 17.45 -12.23
N ASP A 194 19.02 18.68 -11.78
CA ASP A 194 19.41 18.96 -10.40
C ASP A 194 18.33 18.54 -9.39
N MET A 195 18.77 18.05 -8.22
CA MET A 195 17.91 17.54 -7.15
C MET A 195 16.73 18.49 -6.79
N LYS A 196 16.97 19.81 -6.76
CA LYS A 196 15.92 20.79 -6.43
C LYS A 196 14.82 20.80 -7.49
N VAL A 197 15.19 20.84 -8.76
CA VAL A 197 14.26 20.82 -9.90
C VAL A 197 13.50 19.49 -9.94
N PHE A 198 14.19 18.39 -9.65
CA PHE A 198 13.57 17.07 -9.56
C PHE A 198 12.47 17.01 -8.50
N LYS A 199 12.73 17.51 -7.28
CA LYS A 199 11.73 17.58 -6.20
C LYS A 199 10.53 18.45 -6.57
N GLU A 200 10.78 19.62 -7.16
CA GLU A 200 9.72 20.53 -7.61
C GLU A 200 8.81 19.92 -8.67
N ALA A 201 9.36 19.06 -9.55
CA ALA A 201 8.61 18.44 -10.62
C ALA A 201 7.46 17.54 -10.12
N VAL A 202 7.69 16.77 -9.05
CA VAL A 202 6.64 15.92 -8.45
C VAL A 202 5.64 16.74 -7.64
N MET A 203 6.10 17.80 -6.97
CA MET A 203 5.24 18.74 -6.26
C MET A 203 4.32 19.56 -7.18
N ALA A 204 4.64 19.63 -8.49
CA ALA A 204 3.80 20.30 -9.48
C ALA A 204 2.54 19.50 -9.84
N LEU A 205 2.47 18.21 -9.49
CA LEU A 205 1.27 17.41 -9.70
C LEU A 205 0.21 17.70 -8.65
N ASP A 206 -1.04 17.74 -9.09
CA ASP A 206 -2.21 17.86 -8.22
C ASP A 206 -2.54 16.50 -7.61
N LEU A 207 -1.79 16.13 -6.56
CA LEU A 207 -1.95 14.85 -5.86
C LEU A 207 -3.30 14.75 -5.15
N ASP A 208 -3.93 15.88 -4.82
CA ASP A 208 -5.25 15.93 -4.19
C ASP A 208 -6.35 15.54 -5.19
N LYS A 209 -6.26 16.01 -6.45
CA LYS A 209 -7.13 15.51 -7.54
C LYS A 209 -6.99 14.02 -7.74
N LEU A 210 -5.78 13.48 -7.67
CA LEU A 210 -5.56 12.04 -7.77
C LEU A 210 -6.19 11.29 -6.59
N GLU A 211 -6.01 11.80 -5.37
CA GLU A 211 -6.62 11.24 -4.16
C GLU A 211 -8.15 11.24 -4.20
N ALA A 212 -8.78 12.26 -4.80
CA ALA A 212 -10.23 12.31 -4.99
C ALA A 212 -10.77 11.16 -5.84
N LEU A 213 -9.91 10.48 -6.62
CA LEU A 213 -10.30 9.33 -7.44
C LEU A 213 -10.29 8.00 -6.66
N LYS A 214 -9.92 7.97 -5.37
CA LYS A 214 -9.76 6.74 -4.58
C LYS A 214 -10.98 5.82 -4.54
N LEU A 215 -12.18 6.38 -4.69
CA LEU A 215 -13.43 5.61 -4.69
C LEU A 215 -13.84 5.08 -6.07
N LYS A 216 -13.22 5.52 -7.16
CA LYS A 216 -13.59 5.08 -8.52
C LYS A 216 -13.25 3.60 -8.71
N GLY A 217 -14.18 2.84 -9.30
CA GLY A 217 -13.97 1.41 -9.58
C GLY A 217 -14.11 0.49 -8.37
N LEU A 218 -14.49 1.01 -7.19
CA LEU A 218 -14.93 0.17 -6.07
C LEU A 218 -16.28 -0.48 -6.41
N PRO A 219 -16.50 -1.74 -6.01
CA PRO A 219 -17.81 -2.37 -6.11
C PRO A 219 -18.82 -1.62 -5.22
N PRO A 220 -20.12 -1.66 -5.56
CA PRO A 220 -21.15 -1.09 -4.70
C PRO A 220 -21.07 -1.73 -3.30
N ALA A 221 -21.33 -0.92 -2.27
CA ALA A 221 -21.36 -1.42 -0.89
C ALA A 221 -22.36 -2.59 -0.79
N PRO A 222 -22.01 -3.67 -0.06
CA PRO A 222 -22.95 -4.75 0.17
C PRO A 222 -24.22 -4.17 0.81
N ALA A 223 -25.39 -4.56 0.31
CA ALA A 223 -26.66 -4.12 0.88
C ALA A 223 -26.69 -4.44 2.39
N PRO A 224 -27.21 -3.54 3.24
CA PRO A 224 -27.36 -3.84 4.66
C PRO A 224 -28.12 -5.16 4.81
N PHE A 225 -27.58 -6.07 5.62
CA PHE A 225 -28.22 -7.35 5.92
C PHE A 225 -29.67 -7.07 6.32
N ALA A 226 -30.62 -7.50 5.48
CA ALA A 226 -32.02 -7.49 5.87
C ALA A 226 -32.13 -8.34 7.15
N PRO A 227 -32.79 -7.85 8.22
CA PRO A 227 -32.97 -8.64 9.42
C PRO A 227 -33.66 -9.95 9.02
N ALA A 228 -33.10 -11.07 9.50
CA ALA A 228 -33.67 -12.38 9.25
C ALA A 228 -35.16 -12.38 9.68
N PRO A 229 -36.07 -12.98 8.90
CA PRO A 229 -37.46 -13.08 9.29
C PRO A 229 -37.54 -13.78 10.65
N ALA A 230 -38.25 -13.16 11.60
CA ALA A 230 -38.53 -13.77 12.89
C ALA A 230 -39.26 -15.10 12.65
N LYS A 231 -38.73 -16.18 13.24
CA LYS A 231 -39.42 -17.48 13.32
C LYS A 231 -40.48 -17.44 14.41
#